data_AF-A0A6A8A9V5-F1
#
_entry.id   AF-A0A6A8A9V5-F1
#
_cell.length_a   1.000
_cell.length_b   1.000
_cell.length_c   1.000
_cell.angle_alpha   90.00
_cell.angle_beta   90.00
_cell.angle_gamma   90.00
#
_symmetry.space_group_name_H-M   'P 1'
#
loop_
_entity.id
_entity.type
_entity.pdbx_description
1 polymer ?
#
loop_
_entity_poly.entity_id
_entity_poly.type
_entity_poly.pdbx_seq_one_letter_code
_entity_poly.pdbx_strand_id
1 'polypeptide(L)'
;MAVDEEVEPASTRARAVICLRKRKSPLYNRSDYIMTKIIEFGMDTFCDVTIGSDGEMLPQPRVIRNVVEEAVLADQHGIDFFGVGEHHARTLPFPLLKWCWPPSRRVPAGFGLGSAVTVLSSDDPIRVFQRFSTIDAS
;
A
#
# COMPACT_ATOMS: atom_id res chain seq x y z
N MET A 1 -21.31 -9.05 -25.33
CA MET A 1 -21.81 -8.23 -24.22
C MET A 1 -21.02 -8.63 -23.00
N ALA A 2 -19.95 -7.89 -22.70
CA ALA A 2 -19.28 -8.03 -21.41
C ALA A 2 -20.21 -7.39 -20.38
N VAL A 3 -20.66 -8.18 -19.40
CA VAL A 3 -21.30 -7.63 -18.22
C VAL A 3 -20.16 -7.13 -17.34
N ASP A 4 -19.97 -5.82 -17.31
CA ASP A 4 -19.19 -5.17 -16.27
C ASP A 4 -20.00 -5.34 -14.98
N GLU A 5 -19.67 -6.40 -14.24
CA GLU A 5 -20.15 -6.62 -12.89
C GLU A 5 -19.44 -5.58 -12.01
N GLU A 6 -20.14 -4.51 -11.63
CA GLU A 6 -19.70 -3.59 -10.58
C GLU A 6 -19.50 -4.40 -9.29
N VAL A 7 -18.27 -4.84 -9.06
CA VAL A 7 -17.87 -5.47 -7.81
C VAL A 7 -17.79 -4.37 -6.75
N GLU A 8 -18.89 -4.20 -6.01
CA GLU A 8 -18.90 -3.41 -4.77
C GLU A 8 -17.81 -3.97 -3.83
N PRO A 9 -16.84 -3.14 -3.39
CA PRO A 9 -15.71 -3.64 -2.65
C PRO A 9 -16.16 -4.15 -1.28
N ALA A 10 -15.85 -5.42 -1.02
CA ALA A 10 -15.94 -6.01 0.31
C ALA A 10 -15.24 -5.09 1.33
N SER A 11 -15.87 -4.85 2.48
CA SER A 11 -15.45 -3.84 3.46
C SER A 11 -14.09 -4.17 4.11
N THR A 12 -12.98 -3.88 3.45
CA THR A 12 -11.65 -3.85 4.06
C THR A 12 -11.52 -2.56 4.87
N ARG A 13 -11.18 -2.65 6.15
CA ARG A 13 -10.93 -1.46 6.98
C ARG A 13 -9.52 -0.92 6.70
N ALA A 14 -9.36 -0.23 5.58
CA ALA A 14 -8.15 0.56 5.35
C ALA A 14 -8.09 1.70 6.38
N ARG A 15 -6.91 1.91 6.97
CA ARG A 15 -6.64 3.02 7.87
C ARG A 15 -5.97 4.14 7.09
N ALA A 16 -6.50 5.35 7.20
CA ALA A 16 -5.86 6.54 6.66
C ALA A 16 -4.84 7.08 7.67
N VAL A 17 -3.61 7.32 7.22
CA VAL A 17 -2.53 7.91 8.01
C VAL A 17 -2.06 9.19 7.32
N ILE A 18 -2.04 10.29 8.06
CA ILE A 18 -1.55 11.58 7.55
C ILE A 18 -0.10 11.75 8.04
N CYS A 19 0.84 11.85 7.10
CA CYS A 19 2.25 12.11 7.41
C CYS A 19 2.67 13.49 6.90
N LEU A 20 3.27 14.29 7.79
CA LEU A 20 3.75 15.62 7.46
C LEU A 20 5.24 15.56 7.09
N ARG A 21 5.56 15.29 5.83
CA ARG A 21 6.95 15.25 5.34
C ARG A 21 7.36 16.56 4.67
N LYS A 22 8.55 17.07 4.96
CA LYS A 22 9.14 18.17 4.17
C LYS A 22 9.79 17.60 2.90
N ARG A 23 9.14 17.71 1.73
CA ARG A 23 9.82 17.52 0.43
C ARG A 23 10.64 18.78 0.07
N LYS A 24 11.81 18.62 -0.53
CA LYS A 24 12.51 19.71 -1.25
C LYS A 24 11.81 19.88 -2.60
N SER A 25 11.29 21.06 -2.89
CA SER A 25 10.76 21.37 -4.22
C SER A 25 11.90 21.41 -5.25
N PRO A 26 11.76 20.79 -6.44
CA PRO A 26 12.73 20.93 -7.53
C PRO A 26 12.60 22.28 -8.25
N LEU A 27 11.52 23.03 -8.01
CA LEU A 27 11.32 24.39 -8.48
C LEU A 27 11.83 25.34 -7.38
N TYR A 28 12.98 25.97 -7.62
CA TYR A 28 13.66 26.82 -6.64
C TYR A 28 13.83 28.24 -7.21
N ASN A 29 12.87 29.12 -6.90
CA ASN A 29 13.08 30.57 -6.90
C ASN A 29 12.84 31.09 -5.48
N ARG A 30 13.75 31.94 -5.01
CA ARG A 30 14.03 32.19 -3.57
C ARG A 30 12.99 33.05 -2.84
N SER A 31 11.88 33.44 -3.49
CA SER A 31 10.98 34.49 -3.01
C SER A 31 9.63 34.01 -2.44
N ASP A 32 9.27 32.73 -2.59
CA ASP A 32 7.97 32.19 -2.16
C ASP A 32 8.04 31.53 -0.77
N TYR A 33 8.56 32.26 0.21
CA TYR A 33 8.70 31.79 1.60
C TYR A 33 7.36 31.68 2.36
N ILE A 34 6.21 31.68 1.67
CA ILE A 34 4.96 31.11 2.19
C ILE A 34 5.00 29.61 1.91
N MET A 35 5.70 28.92 2.81
CA MET A 35 5.78 27.48 3.01
C MET A 35 4.48 26.74 2.66
N THR A 36 4.30 26.31 1.42
CA THR A 36 3.41 25.16 1.15
C THR A 36 4.13 23.94 1.71
N LYS A 37 3.83 23.60 2.96
CA LYS A 37 4.19 22.31 3.52
C LYS A 37 3.45 21.27 2.68
N ILE A 38 4.18 20.50 1.87
CA ILE A 38 3.58 19.39 1.13
C ILE A 38 3.11 18.38 2.18
N ILE A 39 1.80 18.21 2.31
CA ILE A 39 1.18 17.18 3.16
C ILE A 39 1.15 15.92 2.33
N GLU A 40 1.64 14.81 2.88
CA GLU A 40 1.53 13.50 2.24
C GLU A 40 0.39 12.70 2.89
N PHE A 41 -0.45 12.11 2.05
CA PHE A 41 -1.51 11.22 2.50
C PHE A 41 -1.08 9.78 2.30
N GLY A 42 -1.19 8.97 3.36
CA GLY A 42 -0.90 7.56 3.33
C GLY A 42 -2.11 6.71 3.70
N MET A 43 -2.13 5.48 3.23
CA MET A 43 -3.07 4.45 3.65
C MET A 43 -2.31 3.20 4.08
N ASP A 44 -2.82 2.49 5.07
CA ASP A 44 -2.33 1.17 5.42
C ASP A 44 -3.45 0.17 5.70
N THR A 45 -3.09 -1.11 5.62
CA THR A 45 -3.97 -2.24 5.93
C THR A 45 -3.19 -3.40 6.51
N PHE A 46 -3.82 -4.20 7.38
CA PHE A 46 -3.26 -5.45 7.87
C PHE A 46 -3.62 -6.67 7.00
N CYS A 47 -4.32 -6.45 5.88
CA CYS A 47 -4.81 -7.53 5.02
C CYS A 47 -5.71 -8.51 5.78
N ASP A 48 -6.57 -7.98 6.65
CA ASP A 48 -7.56 -8.75 7.39
C ASP A 48 -8.52 -9.47 6.44
N VAL A 49 -9.02 -10.65 6.84
CA VAL A 49 -10.02 -11.37 6.06
C VAL A 49 -11.27 -10.51 5.93
N THR A 50 -11.61 -10.14 4.70
CA THR A 50 -12.79 -9.33 4.40
C THR A 50 -14.06 -10.16 4.39
N ILE A 51 -15.18 -9.55 4.79
CA ILE A 51 -16.52 -10.13 4.66
C ILE A 51 -17.12 -9.70 3.32
N GLY A 52 -17.61 -10.67 2.54
CA GLY A 52 -18.28 -10.46 1.28
C GLY A 52 -19.67 -9.83 1.45
N SER A 53 -20.29 -9.46 0.33
CA SER A 53 -21.65 -8.89 0.30
C SER A 53 -22.73 -9.87 0.79
N ASP A 54 -22.44 -11.16 0.77
CA ASP A 54 -23.26 -12.25 1.28
C ASP A 54 -23.12 -12.46 2.80
N GLY A 55 -22.22 -11.72 3.46
CA GLY A 55 -21.92 -11.86 4.88
C GLY A 55 -20.90 -12.96 5.20
N GLU A 56 -20.38 -13.66 4.19
CA GLU A 56 -19.41 -14.74 4.37
C GLU A 56 -17.96 -14.23 4.28
N MET A 57 -17.03 -14.95 4.89
CA MET A 57 -15.61 -14.61 4.79
C MET A 57 -15.07 -14.88 3.39
N LEU A 58 -14.39 -13.90 2.80
CA LEU A 58 -13.73 -14.09 1.52
C LEU A 58 -12.52 -15.03 1.64
N PRO A 59 -12.26 -15.87 0.63
CA PRO A 59 -11.08 -16.71 0.61
C PRO A 59 -9.81 -15.86 0.49
N GLN A 60 -8.73 -16.26 1.17
CA GLN A 60 -7.47 -15.50 1.25
C GLN A 60 -6.91 -15.01 -0.10
N PRO A 61 -6.93 -15.81 -1.20
CA PRO A 61 -6.47 -15.33 -2.50
C PRO A 61 -7.30 -14.18 -3.07
N ARG A 62 -8.59 -14.07 -2.70
CA ARG A 62 -9.43 -12.93 -3.07
C ARG A 62 -9.05 -11.70 -2.27
N VAL A 63 -8.84 -11.84 -0.96
CA VAL A 63 -8.40 -10.75 -0.08
C VAL A 63 -7.08 -10.14 -0.58
N ILE A 64 -6.10 -10.97 -0.96
CA ILE A 64 -4.81 -10.48 -1.51
C ILE A 64 -5.02 -9.65 -2.79
N ARG A 65 -5.91 -10.09 -3.69
CA ARG A 65 -6.22 -9.34 -4.92
C ARG A 65 -6.92 -8.02 -4.61
N ASN A 66 -7.86 -8.02 -3.68
CA ASN A 66 -8.54 -6.80 -3.23
C ASN A 66 -7.52 -5.78 -2.68
N VAL A 67 -6.54 -6.21 -1.87
CA VAL A 67 -5.50 -5.29 -1.35
C VAL A 67 -4.63 -4.72 -2.47
N VAL A 68 -4.33 -5.50 -3.52
CA VAL A 68 -3.64 -4.98 -4.72
C VAL A 68 -4.50 -3.95 -5.45
N GLU A 69 -5.81 -4.22 -5.60
CA GLU A 69 -6.77 -3.28 -6.19
C GLU A 69 -6.87 -1.99 -5.36
N GLU A 70 -6.91 -2.08 -4.02
CA GLU A 70 -6.88 -0.94 -3.11
C GLU A 70 -5.62 -0.08 -3.29
N ALA A 71 -4.45 -0.70 -3.41
CA ALA A 71 -3.19 0.02 -3.65
C ALA A 71 -3.19 0.72 -5.02
N VAL A 72 -3.79 0.09 -6.04
CA VAL A 72 -3.98 0.68 -7.37
C VAL A 72 -4.95 1.87 -7.33
N LEU A 73 -6.04 1.76 -6.57
CA LEU A 73 -6.99 2.85 -6.38
C LEU A 73 -6.35 4.01 -5.60
N ALA A 74 -5.57 3.72 -4.56
CA ALA A 74 -4.84 4.74 -3.80
C ALA A 74 -3.93 5.58 -4.71
N ASP A 75 -3.17 4.93 -5.59
CA ASP A 75 -2.37 5.58 -6.63
C ASP A 75 -3.23 6.49 -7.55
N GLN A 76 -4.35 5.97 -8.06
CA GLN A 76 -5.25 6.73 -8.94
C GLN A 76 -5.89 7.95 -8.28
N HIS A 77 -6.09 7.91 -6.96
CA HIS A 77 -6.69 8.98 -6.18
C HIS A 77 -5.67 9.94 -5.54
N GLY A 78 -4.38 9.80 -5.86
CA GLY A 78 -3.35 10.73 -5.41
C GLY A 78 -2.92 10.54 -3.95
N ILE A 79 -3.08 9.33 -3.41
CA ILE A 79 -2.46 8.93 -2.14
C ILE A 79 -0.95 8.75 -2.40
N ASP A 80 -0.11 9.31 -1.53
CA ASP A 80 1.35 9.30 -1.69
C ASP A 80 2.00 7.97 -1.28
N PHE A 81 1.36 7.22 -0.37
CA PHE A 81 1.93 5.99 0.17
C PHE A 81 0.86 4.94 0.51
N PHE A 82 1.13 3.68 0.16
CA PHE A 82 0.32 2.54 0.59
C PHE A 82 1.18 1.51 1.33
N GLY A 83 0.80 1.21 2.58
CA GLY A 83 1.50 0.30 3.47
C GLY A 83 0.72 -0.97 3.74
N VAL A 84 1.41 -2.11 3.84
CA VAL A 84 0.81 -3.34 4.41
C VAL A 84 1.53 -3.70 5.69
N GLY A 85 0.75 -3.86 6.75
CA GLY A 85 1.24 -4.27 8.04
C GLY A 85 1.40 -5.77 8.16
N GLU A 86 2.42 -6.17 8.92
CA GLU A 86 2.60 -7.55 9.33
C GLU A 86 1.60 -7.92 10.43
N HIS A 87 0.80 -8.95 10.18
CA HIS A 87 -0.01 -9.59 11.19
C HIS A 87 0.33 -11.09 11.22
N HIS A 88 0.75 -11.60 12.37
CA HIS A 88 0.95 -13.03 12.60
C HIS A 88 -0.42 -13.73 12.78
N ALA A 89 -1.26 -13.71 11.75
CA ALA A 89 -2.30 -14.71 11.62
C ALA A 89 -1.62 -15.99 11.12
N ARG A 90 -2.07 -17.15 11.59
CA ARG A 90 -1.49 -18.49 11.37
C ARG A 90 -1.26 -18.90 9.89
N THR A 91 -1.63 -18.04 8.96
CA THR A 91 -1.25 -17.99 7.56
C THR A 91 -1.17 -16.51 7.17
N LEU A 92 0.02 -15.90 7.06
CA LEU A 92 0.34 -14.75 6.17
C LEU A 92 1.77 -14.21 6.46
N PRO A 93 2.84 -14.86 5.94
CA PRO A 93 4.10 -14.17 5.73
C PRO A 93 3.97 -13.38 4.41
N PHE A 94 3.66 -12.09 4.54
CA PHE A 94 4.16 -11.03 3.65
C PHE A 94 4.19 -11.34 2.14
N PRO A 95 3.16 -11.00 1.34
CA PRO A 95 3.39 -10.60 -0.04
C PRO A 95 3.85 -9.14 -0.01
N LEU A 96 5.11 -8.88 -0.35
CA LEU A 96 5.54 -7.51 -0.59
C LEU A 96 4.66 -7.00 -1.72
N LEU A 97 3.81 -6.01 -1.48
CA LEU A 97 2.80 -5.57 -2.45
C LEU A 97 3.39 -5.30 -3.83
N LYS A 98 4.66 -4.90 -3.88
CA LYS A 98 5.43 -4.72 -5.12
C LYS A 98 5.53 -6.00 -5.97
N TRP A 99 5.51 -7.18 -5.37
CA TRP A 99 5.50 -8.49 -6.06
C TRP A 99 4.12 -8.90 -6.57
N CYS A 100 3.06 -8.48 -5.89
CA CYS A 100 1.69 -8.71 -6.33
C CYS A 100 1.16 -7.59 -7.23
N TRP A 101 1.92 -6.49 -7.36
CA TRP A 101 1.61 -5.39 -8.25
C TRP A 101 1.49 -5.90 -9.69
N PRO A 102 0.45 -5.52 -10.44
CA PRO A 102 0.24 -6.04 -11.78
C PRO A 102 1.49 -5.83 -12.67
N PRO A 103 2.08 -6.88 -13.27
CA PRO A 103 3.29 -6.75 -14.08
C PRO A 103 3.11 -5.82 -15.28
N SER A 104 1.88 -5.67 -15.76
CA SER A 104 1.49 -4.75 -16.83
C SER A 104 1.49 -3.28 -16.41
N ARG A 105 1.61 -2.98 -15.11
CA ARG A 105 1.54 -1.62 -14.57
C ARG A 105 2.86 -1.27 -13.89
N ARG A 106 3.53 -0.24 -14.40
CA ARG A 106 4.69 0.34 -13.72
C ARG A 106 4.22 1.03 -12.44
N VAL A 107 4.92 0.84 -11.32
CA VAL A 107 4.69 1.64 -10.11
C VAL A 107 5.03 3.11 -10.45
N PRO A 108 4.09 4.06 -10.28
CA PRO A 108 4.32 5.44 -10.70
C PRO A 108 5.44 6.11 -9.91
N ALA A 109 6.15 7.03 -10.58
CA ALA A 109 7.22 7.80 -9.96
C ALA A 109 6.62 8.71 -8.87
N GLY A 110 6.95 8.43 -7.60
CA GLY A 110 6.48 9.19 -6.46
C GLY A 110 5.40 8.50 -5.62
N PHE A 111 4.85 7.37 -6.06
CA PHE A 111 3.97 6.53 -5.25
C PHE A 111 4.81 5.58 -4.38
N GLY A 112 4.69 5.71 -3.07
CA GLY A 112 5.39 4.87 -2.11
C GLY A 112 4.63 3.58 -1.80
N LEU A 113 5.34 2.45 -1.79
CA LEU A 113 4.76 1.15 -1.46
C LEU A 113 5.68 0.45 -0.46
N GLY A 114 5.15 0.00 0.68
CA GLY A 114 6.01 -0.55 1.73
C GLY A 114 5.29 -1.25 2.87
N SER A 115 6.03 -1.47 3.94
CA SER A 115 5.52 -2.06 5.18
C SER A 115 4.96 -0.98 6.12
N ALA A 116 3.92 -1.33 6.88
CA ALA A 116 3.29 -0.47 7.89
C ALA A 116 2.56 -1.32 8.95
N VAL A 117 3.21 -2.19 9.72
CA VAL A 117 4.58 -2.19 10.24
C VAL A 117 5.34 -3.49 9.96
N THR A 118 6.67 -3.48 10.19
CA THR A 118 7.49 -4.70 10.28
C THR A 118 7.82 -5.03 11.73
N VAL A 119 7.53 -6.27 12.15
CA VAL A 119 7.76 -6.75 13.53
C VAL A 119 9.18 -7.28 13.63
N LEU A 120 10.16 -6.36 13.70
CA LEU A 120 11.60 -6.68 13.69
C LEU A 120 12.05 -7.65 14.79
N SER A 121 11.34 -7.72 15.92
CA SER A 121 11.65 -8.68 16.99
C SER A 121 11.42 -10.14 16.59
N SER A 122 10.70 -10.39 15.49
CA SER A 122 10.30 -11.71 15.02
C SER A 122 10.94 -12.15 13.70
N ASP A 123 11.78 -11.31 13.07
CA ASP A 123 12.45 -11.62 11.80
C ASP A 123 13.95 -11.29 11.87
N ASP A 124 14.74 -11.86 10.96
CA ASP A 124 16.17 -11.58 10.83
C ASP A 124 16.37 -10.22 10.14
N PRO A 125 16.98 -9.21 10.80
CA PRO A 125 17.14 -7.87 10.24
C PRO A 125 17.98 -7.85 8.95
N ILE A 126 18.90 -8.81 8.76
CA ILE A 126 19.67 -8.92 7.51
C ILE A 126 18.74 -9.33 6.37
N ARG A 127 17.84 -10.28 6.61
CA ARG A 127 16.86 -10.73 5.59
C ARG A 127 15.84 -9.65 5.28
N VAL A 128 15.36 -8.94 6.31
CA VAL A 128 14.47 -7.79 6.13
C VAL A 128 15.14 -6.76 5.22
N PHE A 129 16.37 -6.35 5.54
CA PHE A 129 17.14 -5.42 4.72
C PHE A 129 17.29 -5.91 3.28
N GLN A 130 17.75 -7.15 3.08
CA GLN A 130 17.93 -7.75 1.76
C GLN A 130 16.64 -7.73 0.91
N ARG A 131 15.49 -8.08 1.50
CA ARG A 131 14.20 -8.08 0.80
C ARG A 131 13.80 -6.68 0.35
N PHE A 132 13.87 -5.68 1.24
CA PHE A 132 13.52 -4.31 0.88
C PHE A 132 14.50 -3.71 -0.12
N SER A 133 15.81 -3.97 0.00
CA SER A 133 16.80 -3.51 -0.99
C SER A 133 16.61 -4.14 -2.37
N THR A 134 16.27 -5.44 -2.42
CA THR A 134 15.99 -6.11 -3.70
C THR A 134 14.79 -5.48 -4.40
N ILE A 135 13.76 -5.10 -3.63
CA ILE A 135 12.60 -4.41 -4.16
C ILE A 135 12.92 -2.99 -4.57
N ASP A 136 13.67 -2.23 -3.78
CA ASP A 136 14.02 -0.84 -4.09
C ASP A 136 14.84 -0.75 -5.38
N ALA A 137 15.65 -1.78 -5.69
CA ALA A 137 16.41 -1.88 -6.92
C ALA A 137 15.59 -2.23 -8.18
N SER A 138 14.31 -2.62 -8.03
CA SER A 138 13.41 -3.00 -9.15
C SER A 138 12.51 -1.86 -9.61
#